data_AF-A0A1G1BZH7-F1
#
_entry.id   AF-A0A1G1BZH7-F1
#
_cell.length_a   1.000
_cell.length_b   1.000
_cell.length_c   1.000
_cell.angle_alpha   90.00
_cell.angle_beta   90.00
_cell.angle_gamma   90.00
#
_symmetry.space_group_name_H-M   'P 1'
#
loop_
_entity.id
_entity.type
_entity.pdbx_description
1 polymer ?
#
loop_
_entity_poly.entity_id
_entity_poly.type
_entity_poly.pdbx_seq_one_letter_code
_entity_poly.pdbx_strand_id
1 'polypeptide(L)'
;MMKRDARFTLLELVVAIGIIALLVGILVPVVGTVREKSQKTACASSIRSLSMSVQLYWNDFGTYPSGWLRQNLFGQYHDSAEGFDCPSTKKPYELFYVPRTPTGLDRVFLSCARHQLAAAGPGKGVRPAPAGEVLFNGVPVVGGATIEDGPITFEDGTTVTVNGKAFVLASFYTEIHRLYNAMRVFVDYDKVTLNATVPVGSSFEAIVPAATITASGATLQIKTDVLGASGKVNAKIKVTAGVADVTTWNGEGMSVTPASGQVTVIGPVTDAHRLPPWL
;
A
#
# COMPACT_ATOMS: atom_id res chain seq x y z
N MET A 1 -67.27 -5.70 31.06
CA MET A 1 -65.90 -5.16 31.19
C MET A 1 -65.58 -4.40 29.90
N MET A 2 -65.93 -3.11 29.81
CA MET A 2 -65.66 -2.29 28.63
C MET A 2 -64.19 -1.87 28.62
N LYS A 3 -63.42 -2.37 27.65
CA LYS A 3 -62.11 -1.82 27.31
C LYS A 3 -62.30 -0.36 26.91
N ARG A 4 -61.65 0.56 27.62
CA ARG A 4 -61.54 1.95 27.19
C ARG A 4 -60.58 1.99 26.01
N ASP A 5 -61.09 2.27 24.82
CA ASP A 5 -60.26 2.54 23.64
C ASP A 5 -59.66 3.93 23.81
N ALA A 6 -58.35 4.00 24.02
CA ALA A 6 -57.60 5.25 24.07
C ALA A 6 -57.65 5.91 22.69
N ARG A 7 -58.44 6.98 22.57
CA ARG A 7 -58.53 7.80 21.36
C ARG A 7 -57.39 8.83 21.38
N PHE A 8 -56.42 8.65 20.47
CA PHE A 8 -55.29 9.56 20.28
C PHE A 8 -55.78 10.93 19.80
N THR A 9 -55.27 12.01 20.39
CA THR A 9 -55.57 13.39 19.98
C THR A 9 -54.69 13.80 18.81
N LEU A 10 -55.17 14.73 17.97
CA LEU A 10 -54.38 15.28 16.86
C LEU A 10 -53.09 15.96 17.36
N LEU A 11 -53.15 16.59 18.54
CA LEU A 11 -52.02 17.22 19.19
C LEU A 11 -50.92 16.20 19.53
N GLU A 12 -51.28 15.06 20.13
CA GLU A 12 -50.32 14.00 20.47
C GLU A 12 -49.61 13.47 19.22
N LEU A 13 -50.33 13.35 18.09
CA LEU A 13 -49.73 12.91 16.83
C LEU A 13 -48.72 13.92 16.29
N VAL A 14 -49.06 15.21 16.34
CA VAL A 14 -48.20 16.30 15.84
C VAL A 14 -46.93 16.45 16.69
N VAL A 15 -47.06 16.38 18.02
CA VAL A 15 -45.88 16.43 18.91
C VAL A 15 -44.99 15.21 18.70
N ALA A 16 -45.57 14.02 18.52
CA ALA A 16 -44.80 12.80 18.29
C ALA A 16 -43.98 12.86 17.00
N ILE A 17 -44.57 13.28 15.87
CA ILE A 17 -43.82 13.43 14.62
C ILE A 17 -42.78 14.56 14.71
N GLY A 18 -43.05 15.62 15.47
CA GLY A 18 -42.09 16.69 15.72
C GLY A 18 -40.84 16.20 16.46
N ILE A 19 -41.03 15.37 17.49
CA ILE A 19 -39.93 14.72 18.22
C ILE A 19 -39.17 13.76 17.30
N ILE A 20 -39.86 12.93 16.51
CA ILE A 20 -39.20 12.02 15.57
C ILE A 20 -38.38 12.79 14.53
N ALA A 21 -38.93 13.86 13.96
CA ALA A 21 -38.24 14.71 12.99
C ALA A 21 -36.97 15.35 13.58
N LEU A 22 -37.04 15.83 14.83
CA LEU A 22 -35.88 16.36 15.55
C LEU A 22 -34.81 15.28 15.77
N LEU A 23 -35.20 14.09 16.25
CA LEU A 23 -34.27 12.99 16.50
C LEU A 23 -33.59 12.50 15.22
N VAL A 24 -34.37 12.32 14.13
CA VAL A 24 -33.84 11.94 12.82
C VAL A 24 -32.92 13.04 12.27
N GLY A 25 -33.29 14.31 12.44
CA GLY A 25 -32.47 15.45 12.04
C GLY A 25 -31.07 15.44 12.66
N ILE A 26 -30.94 15.00 13.91
CA ILE A 26 -29.64 14.83 14.58
C ILE A 26 -28.94 13.53 14.15
N LEU A 27 -29.68 12.46 13.92
CA LEU A 27 -29.11 11.14 13.62
C LEU A 27 -28.43 11.07 12.25
N VAL A 28 -29.05 11.64 11.21
CA VAL A 28 -28.57 11.56 9.82
C VAL A 28 -27.11 12.03 9.64
N PRO A 29 -26.68 13.22 10.10
CA PRO A 29 -25.29 13.65 9.92
C PRO A 29 -24.27 12.82 10.71
N VAL A 30 -24.69 12.28 11.87
CA VAL A 30 -23.79 11.52 12.76
C VAL A 30 -23.47 10.14 12.18
N VAL A 31 -24.45 9.46 11.59
CA VAL A 31 -24.30 8.09 11.08
C VAL A 31 -23.16 7.95 10.06
N GLY A 32 -22.96 8.94 9.19
CA GLY A 32 -21.87 8.94 8.20
C GLY A 32 -20.48 8.88 8.85
N THR A 33 -20.24 9.77 9.82
CA THR A 33 -18.95 9.83 10.54
C THR A 33 -18.70 8.58 11.40
N VAL A 34 -19.74 8.02 12.01
CA VAL A 34 -19.65 6.77 12.79
C VAL A 34 -19.29 5.60 11.87
N ARG A 35 -19.89 5.54 10.68
CA ARG A 35 -19.59 4.50 9.69
C ARG A 35 -18.13 4.59 9.22
N GLU A 36 -17.62 5.77 8.91
CA GLU A 36 -16.21 5.93 8.49
C GLU A 36 -15.24 5.55 9.62
N LYS A 37 -15.52 5.97 10.86
CA LYS A 37 -14.72 5.56 12.03
C LYS A 37 -14.75 4.04 12.24
N SER A 38 -15.93 3.42 12.12
CA SER A 38 -16.10 1.97 12.22
C SER A 38 -15.29 1.24 11.13
N GLN A 39 -15.37 1.70 9.89
CA GLN A 39 -14.61 1.14 8.77
C GLN A 39 -13.09 1.28 8.97
N LYS A 40 -12.63 2.43 9.48
CA LYS A 40 -11.21 2.64 9.80
C LYS A 40 -10.74 1.68 10.90
N THR A 41 -11.53 1.50 11.96
CA THR A 41 -11.22 0.55 13.04
C THR A 41 -11.20 -0.91 12.55
N ALA A 42 -12.20 -1.30 11.76
CA ALA A 42 -12.23 -2.63 11.14
C ALA A 42 -11.01 -2.85 10.24
N CYS A 43 -10.66 -1.87 9.41
CA CYS A 43 -9.48 -1.91 8.56
C CYS A 43 -8.18 -2.10 9.36
N ALA A 44 -8.00 -1.34 10.45
CA ALA A 44 -6.84 -1.48 11.33
C ALA A 44 -6.76 -2.89 11.95
N SER A 45 -7.89 -3.45 12.36
CA SER A 45 -7.96 -4.81 12.89
C SER A 45 -7.56 -5.85 11.84
N SER A 46 -8.12 -5.76 10.62
CA SER A 46 -7.83 -6.67 9.51
C SER A 46 -6.34 -6.68 9.15
N ILE A 47 -5.73 -5.51 8.95
CA ILE A 47 -4.29 -5.40 8.63
C ILE A 47 -3.44 -5.98 9.76
N ARG A 48 -3.79 -5.72 11.03
CA ARG A 48 -3.07 -6.30 12.17
C ARG A 48 -3.17 -7.83 12.20
N SER A 49 -4.36 -8.39 12.01
CA SER A 49 -4.53 -9.84 11.95
C SER A 49 -3.79 -10.47 10.78
N LEU A 50 -3.83 -9.85 9.60
CA LEU A 50 -3.14 -10.32 8.41
C LEU A 50 -1.61 -10.26 8.58
N SER A 51 -1.10 -9.19 9.21
CA SER A 51 0.32 -9.07 9.57
C SER A 51 0.80 -10.19 10.49
N MET A 52 -0.02 -10.57 11.49
CA MET A 52 0.28 -11.73 12.35
C MET A 52 0.27 -13.03 11.55
N SER A 53 -0.69 -13.22 10.64
CA SER A 53 -0.74 -14.40 9.76
C SER A 53 0.51 -14.52 8.89
N VAL A 54 1.01 -13.41 8.33
CA VAL A 54 2.27 -13.38 7.56
C VAL A 54 3.47 -13.78 8.44
N GLN A 55 3.52 -13.32 9.69
CA GLN A 55 4.60 -13.69 10.61
C GLN A 55 4.55 -15.17 11.01
N LEU A 56 3.36 -15.72 11.20
CA LEU A 56 3.19 -17.16 11.45
C LEU A 56 3.67 -17.97 10.25
N TYR A 57 3.30 -17.59 9.03
CA TYR A 57 3.82 -18.21 7.81
C TYR A 57 5.36 -18.17 7.76
N TRP A 58 5.96 -17.01 8.06
CA TRP A 58 7.42 -16.89 8.11
C TRP A 58 8.05 -17.85 9.12
N ASN A 59 7.45 -18.01 10.31
CA ASN A 59 7.98 -18.92 11.33
C ASN A 59 8.00 -20.38 10.86
N ASP A 60 7.03 -20.79 10.04
CA ASP A 60 6.92 -22.15 9.54
C ASP A 60 7.82 -22.41 8.32
N PHE A 61 7.94 -21.43 7.41
CA PHE A 61 8.61 -21.61 6.12
C PHE A 61 9.97 -20.91 5.99
N GLY A 62 10.32 -20.02 6.92
CA GLY A 62 11.53 -19.19 6.86
C GLY A 62 11.56 -18.18 5.69
N THR A 63 10.44 -18.04 4.98
CA THR A 63 10.27 -17.13 3.84
C THR A 63 8.92 -16.43 3.95
N TYR A 64 8.79 -15.27 3.31
CA TYR A 64 7.49 -14.61 3.20
C TYR A 64 6.65 -15.23 2.09
N PRO A 65 5.31 -15.15 2.17
CA PRO A 65 4.45 -15.58 1.07
C PRO A 65 4.88 -14.96 -0.27
N SER A 66 5.24 -15.83 -1.23
CA SER A 66 5.78 -15.46 -2.55
C SER A 66 4.72 -15.37 -3.66
N GLY A 67 3.45 -15.60 -3.30
CA GLY A 67 2.27 -15.47 -4.16
C GLY A 67 1.16 -14.70 -3.45
N TRP A 68 -0.10 -14.90 -3.89
CA TRP A 68 -1.21 -14.13 -3.32
C TRP A 68 -1.37 -14.38 -1.81
N LEU A 69 -1.40 -13.34 -0.97
CA LEU A 69 -1.60 -13.43 0.48
C LEU A 69 -2.83 -14.25 0.82
N ARG A 70 -3.95 -13.99 0.12
CA ARG A 70 -5.19 -14.74 0.33
C ARG A 70 -5.00 -16.23 0.05
N GLN A 71 -4.25 -16.59 -0.99
CA GLN A 71 -4.00 -17.99 -1.33
C GLN A 71 -3.08 -18.70 -0.33
N ASN A 72 -2.09 -17.98 0.20
CA ASN A 72 -1.09 -18.56 1.11
C ASN A 72 -1.57 -18.61 2.57
N LEU A 73 -2.47 -17.71 2.96
CA LEU A 73 -2.81 -17.51 4.37
C LEU A 73 -4.24 -17.93 4.72
N PHE A 74 -5.19 -17.88 3.77
CA PHE A 74 -6.59 -18.18 4.09
C PHE A 74 -6.80 -19.64 4.47
N GLY A 75 -7.55 -19.87 5.55
CA GLY A 75 -7.91 -21.20 6.05
C GLY A 75 -6.86 -21.89 6.92
N GLN A 76 -5.58 -21.51 6.82
CA GLN A 76 -4.51 -22.04 7.67
C GLN A 76 -3.98 -21.02 8.68
N TYR A 77 -3.72 -19.80 8.23
CA TYR A 77 -3.14 -18.72 9.05
C TYR A 77 -4.12 -17.58 9.30
N HIS A 78 -5.23 -17.54 8.57
CA HIS A 78 -6.22 -16.47 8.60
C HIS A 78 -7.62 -16.99 8.24
N ASP A 79 -8.57 -16.87 9.17
CA ASP A 79 -9.89 -17.49 9.02
C ASP A 79 -10.91 -16.62 8.27
N SER A 80 -10.67 -15.32 8.16
CA SER A 80 -11.61 -14.38 7.53
C SER A 80 -11.26 -14.07 6.08
N ALA A 81 -12.11 -14.47 5.14
CA ALA A 81 -11.93 -14.10 3.72
C ALA A 81 -11.98 -12.57 3.50
N GLU A 82 -12.81 -11.89 4.31
CA GLU A 82 -12.99 -10.44 4.30
C GLU A 82 -11.81 -9.69 4.95
N GLY A 83 -11.04 -10.37 5.80
CA GLY A 83 -9.86 -9.82 6.48
C GLY A 83 -8.71 -9.43 5.54
N PHE A 84 -8.78 -9.83 4.27
CA PHE A 84 -7.83 -9.46 3.23
C PHE A 84 -8.18 -8.14 2.50
N ASP A 85 -9.39 -7.61 2.69
CA ASP A 85 -9.88 -6.45 1.95
C ASP A 85 -10.16 -5.23 2.85
N CYS A 86 -10.00 -4.05 2.27
CA CYS A 86 -10.42 -2.80 2.90
C CYS A 86 -11.96 -2.78 3.05
N PRO A 87 -12.53 -2.57 4.25
CA PRO A 87 -13.98 -2.59 4.43
C PRO A 87 -14.72 -1.49 3.66
N SER A 88 -14.04 -0.38 3.35
CA SER A 88 -14.62 0.76 2.60
C SER A 88 -14.52 0.61 1.10
N THR A 89 -13.33 0.26 0.58
CA THR A 89 -13.08 0.23 -0.87
C THR A 89 -13.23 -1.16 -1.47
N LYS A 90 -13.26 -2.19 -0.62
CA LYS A 90 -13.18 -3.61 -1.01
C LYS A 90 -11.93 -3.97 -1.81
N LYS A 91 -10.94 -3.08 -1.86
CA LYS A 91 -9.63 -3.38 -2.46
C LYS A 91 -8.80 -4.26 -1.51
N PRO A 92 -8.10 -5.27 -2.03
CA PRO A 92 -7.26 -6.14 -1.22
C PRO A 92 -6.04 -5.39 -0.67
N TYR A 93 -5.67 -5.67 0.59
CA TYR A 93 -4.44 -5.11 1.21
C TYR A 93 -3.17 -5.59 0.52
N GLU A 94 -3.26 -6.71 -0.17
CA GLU A 94 -2.19 -7.31 -0.95
C GLU A 94 -1.56 -6.37 -2.00
N LEU A 95 -2.33 -5.46 -2.58
CA LEU A 95 -1.77 -4.43 -3.48
C LEU A 95 -0.68 -3.59 -2.80
N PHE A 96 -0.77 -3.48 -1.48
CA PHE A 96 0.11 -2.70 -0.61
C PHE A 96 0.99 -3.59 0.27
N TYR A 97 1.07 -4.88 -0.03
CA TYR A 97 1.96 -5.82 0.63
C TYR A 97 3.32 -5.85 -0.06
N VAL A 98 4.38 -5.66 0.71
CA VAL A 98 5.78 -5.77 0.27
C VAL A 98 6.55 -6.57 1.32
N PRO A 99 7.02 -7.79 1.00
CA PRO A 99 7.90 -8.53 1.90
C PRO A 99 9.26 -7.82 1.98
N ARG A 100 9.84 -7.71 3.19
CA ARG A 100 11.14 -7.05 3.40
C ARG A 100 12.12 -8.02 4.02
N THR A 101 13.37 -8.03 3.56
CA THR A 101 14.40 -8.92 4.08
C THR A 101 14.74 -8.65 5.56
N PRO A 102 15.29 -9.63 6.29
CA PRO A 102 15.48 -9.54 7.75
C PRO A 102 16.43 -8.44 8.25
N THR A 103 17.16 -7.77 7.35
CA THR A 103 18.22 -6.81 7.69
C THR A 103 17.75 -5.36 7.79
N GLY A 104 16.46 -5.08 7.52
CA GLY A 104 15.85 -3.75 7.68
C GLY A 104 15.09 -3.56 9.00
N LEU A 105 14.78 -2.29 9.31
CA LEU A 105 13.97 -1.90 10.48
C LEU A 105 12.51 -2.39 10.41
N ASP A 106 12.05 -2.86 9.25
CA ASP A 106 10.70 -3.37 9.05
C ASP A 106 10.69 -4.71 8.29
N ARG A 107 10.04 -5.73 8.86
CA ARG A 107 10.00 -7.12 8.39
C ARG A 107 9.02 -7.32 7.23
N VAL A 108 7.95 -6.53 7.20
CA VAL A 108 6.91 -6.55 6.16
C VAL A 108 6.36 -5.15 6.08
N PHE A 109 6.04 -4.65 4.89
CA PHE A 109 5.16 -3.50 4.72
C PHE A 109 3.79 -4.00 4.29
N LEU A 110 2.76 -3.71 5.07
CA LEU A 110 1.37 -4.03 4.76
C LEU A 110 0.51 -2.83 5.14
N SER A 111 -0.19 -2.25 4.17
CA SER A 111 -0.93 -1.00 4.40
C SER A 111 -2.26 -0.91 3.67
N CYS A 112 -3.02 0.14 3.98
CA CYS A 112 -4.24 0.53 3.31
C CYS A 112 -4.15 2.00 2.92
N ALA A 113 -4.12 2.27 1.62
CA ALA A 113 -4.06 3.64 1.13
C ALA A 113 -5.30 4.48 1.48
N ARG A 114 -6.51 3.88 1.52
CA ARG A 114 -7.75 4.64 1.80
C ARG A 114 -7.79 5.22 3.21
N HIS A 115 -7.43 4.42 4.20
CA HIS A 115 -7.47 4.80 5.61
C HIS A 115 -6.12 5.27 6.15
N GLN A 116 -5.09 5.21 5.31
CA GLN A 116 -3.70 5.54 5.66
C GLN A 116 -3.28 4.80 6.93
N LEU A 117 -3.43 3.47 6.88
CA LEU A 117 -3.07 2.56 7.96
C LEU A 117 -1.97 1.64 7.46
N ALA A 118 -1.03 1.26 8.30
CA ALA A 118 -0.07 0.19 8.04
C ALA A 118 0.10 -0.63 9.31
N ALA A 119 0.33 -1.92 9.14
CA ALA A 119 0.65 -2.81 10.24
C ALA A 119 1.78 -3.76 9.83
N ALA A 120 3.02 -3.26 9.86
CA ALA A 120 4.30 -3.95 10.06
C ALA A 120 5.42 -2.99 9.59
N GLY A 121 6.59 -2.90 10.24
CA GLY A 121 7.47 -3.97 10.74
C GLY A 121 7.40 -4.42 12.21
N PRO A 122 8.43 -5.14 12.69
CA PRO A 122 8.40 -5.83 13.97
C PRO A 122 8.60 -4.82 15.10
N GLY A 123 7.71 -4.87 16.08
CA GLY A 123 7.75 -3.90 17.17
C GLY A 123 6.78 -2.76 16.94
N LYS A 124 5.91 -2.61 17.94
CA LYS A 124 5.06 -1.45 18.25
C LYS A 124 4.95 -0.32 17.21
N GLY A 125 3.98 -0.43 16.32
CA GLY A 125 3.10 0.73 16.08
C GLY A 125 3.62 1.82 15.17
N VAL A 126 4.18 1.44 14.01
CA VAL A 126 4.21 2.33 12.84
C VAL A 126 2.78 2.76 12.52
N ARG A 127 2.40 3.94 13.00
CA ARG A 127 1.27 4.67 12.46
C ARG A 127 1.83 5.37 11.24
N PRO A 128 1.57 4.92 10.00
CA PRO A 128 1.80 5.81 8.88
C PRO A 128 0.88 7.00 9.13
N ALA A 129 1.45 8.10 9.59
CA ALA A 129 0.80 9.37 9.39
C ALA A 129 0.70 9.54 7.86
N PRO A 130 -0.40 10.10 7.32
CA PRO A 130 -0.36 10.62 5.97
C PRO A 130 0.95 11.37 5.78
N ALA A 131 1.82 10.87 4.91
CA ALA A 131 2.80 11.75 4.31
C ALA A 131 2.07 12.65 3.32
N GLY A 132 2.66 13.80 3.05
CA GLY A 132 2.05 14.82 2.24
C GLY A 132 1.75 14.38 0.82
N GLU A 133 1.12 15.33 0.13
CA GLU A 133 0.53 15.08 -1.18
C GLU A 133 1.56 14.53 -2.17
N VAL A 134 1.20 13.43 -2.80
CA VAL A 134 1.89 12.94 -3.99
C VAL A 134 1.21 13.61 -5.17
N LEU A 135 1.94 14.35 -5.97
CA LEU A 135 1.40 15.04 -7.13
C LEU A 135 1.84 14.30 -8.40
N PHE A 136 0.89 13.90 -9.24
CA PHE A 136 1.14 13.41 -10.59
C PHE A 136 0.72 14.48 -11.59
N ASN A 137 1.65 14.93 -12.44
CA ASN A 137 1.41 16.08 -13.34
C ASN A 137 0.90 17.34 -12.59
N GLY A 138 1.34 17.53 -11.34
CA GLY A 138 0.90 18.63 -10.48
C GLY A 138 -0.48 18.44 -9.82
N VAL A 139 -1.14 17.30 -10.02
CA VAL A 139 -2.45 16.99 -9.44
C VAL A 139 -2.29 15.95 -8.31
N PRO A 140 -2.91 16.16 -7.12
CA PRO A 140 -2.86 15.20 -6.04
C PRO A 140 -3.39 13.82 -6.43
N VAL A 141 -2.62 12.79 -6.13
CA VAL A 141 -2.99 11.38 -6.29
C VAL A 141 -2.91 10.65 -4.96
N VAL A 142 -3.85 9.73 -4.76
CA VAL A 142 -3.88 8.87 -3.58
C VAL A 142 -3.03 7.61 -3.80
N GLY A 143 -2.55 7.01 -2.71
CA GLY A 143 -1.99 5.67 -2.77
C GLY A 143 -2.98 4.69 -3.43
N GLY A 144 -2.46 3.82 -4.27
CA GLY A 144 -3.23 2.89 -5.07
C GLY A 144 -3.70 3.41 -6.42
N ALA A 145 -3.29 4.62 -6.81
CA ALA A 145 -3.50 5.13 -8.16
C ALA A 145 -2.51 4.49 -9.14
N THR A 146 -3.02 4.09 -10.31
CA THR A 146 -2.19 3.79 -11.48
C THR A 146 -1.94 5.09 -12.22
N ILE A 147 -0.68 5.32 -12.58
CA ILE A 147 -0.24 6.47 -13.37
C ILE A 147 0.45 5.98 -14.64
N GLU A 148 0.44 6.81 -15.67
CA GLU A 148 0.98 6.49 -16.99
C GLU A 148 1.68 7.73 -17.55
N ASP A 149 2.95 7.60 -17.92
CA ASP A 149 3.75 8.62 -18.61
C ASP A 149 3.68 10.04 -18.00
N GLY A 150 4.50 10.30 -17.00
CA GLY A 150 4.62 11.65 -16.45
C GLY A 150 5.45 11.78 -15.18
N PRO A 151 5.76 13.02 -14.78
CA PRO A 151 6.40 13.31 -13.50
C PRO A 151 5.47 13.10 -12.31
N ILE A 152 6.05 12.55 -11.25
CA ILE A 152 5.54 12.57 -9.89
C ILE A 152 6.48 13.42 -9.05
N THR A 153 5.89 14.22 -8.16
CA THR A 153 6.61 14.91 -7.09
C THR A 153 6.03 14.51 -5.74
N PHE A 154 6.92 14.17 -4.81
CA PHE A 154 6.59 13.87 -3.42
C PHE A 154 6.87 15.10 -2.54
N GLU A 155 6.27 15.13 -1.35
CA GLU A 155 6.39 16.26 -0.40
C GLU A 155 7.85 16.55 0.01
N ASP A 156 8.69 15.52 0.13
CA ASP A 156 10.11 15.68 0.49
C ASP A 156 10.99 16.21 -0.66
N GLY A 157 10.40 16.60 -1.78
CA GLY A 157 11.10 17.07 -2.97
C GLY A 157 11.64 15.94 -3.85
N THR A 158 11.37 14.66 -3.54
CA THR A 158 11.67 13.56 -4.45
C THR A 158 10.87 13.73 -5.74
N THR A 159 11.55 13.62 -6.88
CA THR A 159 10.91 13.67 -8.20
C THR A 159 11.15 12.37 -8.95
N VAL A 160 10.09 11.80 -9.53
CA VAL A 160 10.16 10.56 -10.31
C VAL A 160 9.44 10.75 -11.64
N THR A 161 10.16 10.66 -12.76
CA THR A 161 9.54 10.62 -14.09
C THR A 161 9.30 9.18 -14.48
N VAL A 162 8.03 8.84 -14.68
CA VAL A 162 7.58 7.53 -15.14
C VAL A 162 7.40 7.57 -16.65
N ASN A 163 7.96 6.59 -17.35
CA ASN A 163 7.62 6.27 -18.72
C ASN A 163 7.12 4.82 -18.77
N GLY A 164 5.89 4.62 -19.24
CA GLY A 164 5.09 3.42 -19.01
C GLY A 164 4.13 3.59 -17.83
N LYS A 165 3.59 2.46 -17.33
CA LYS A 165 2.61 2.44 -16.23
C LYS A 165 3.25 2.07 -14.89
N ALA A 166 2.90 2.80 -13.84
CA ALA A 166 3.35 2.50 -12.48
C ALA A 166 2.20 2.66 -11.49
N PHE A 167 2.33 2.00 -10.35
CA PHE A 167 1.38 2.04 -9.26
C PHE A 167 1.98 2.81 -8.08
N VAL A 168 1.32 3.88 -7.66
CA VAL A 168 1.72 4.63 -6.46
C VAL A 168 1.34 3.78 -5.25
N LEU A 169 2.31 3.32 -4.47
CA LEU A 169 2.04 2.44 -3.33
C LEU A 169 1.60 3.27 -2.13
N ALA A 170 2.51 4.09 -1.60
CA ALA A 170 2.28 4.94 -0.45
C ALA A 170 3.38 5.99 -0.31
N SER A 171 3.06 7.07 0.40
CA SER A 171 4.05 7.90 1.08
C SER A 171 3.68 7.90 2.56
N PHE A 172 4.66 7.74 3.45
CA PHE A 172 4.43 7.73 4.90
C PHE A 172 5.68 8.18 5.66
N TYR A 173 5.46 8.75 6.84
CA TYR A 173 6.54 9.00 7.80
C TYR A 173 6.86 7.73 8.58
N THR A 174 8.14 7.48 8.78
CA THR A 174 8.65 6.48 9.74
C THR A 174 8.68 7.06 11.16
N GLU A 175 8.89 6.21 12.18
CA GLU A 175 8.96 6.65 13.60
C GLU A 175 10.07 7.69 13.86
N ILE A 176 11.15 7.64 13.08
CA ILE A 176 12.25 8.61 13.12
C ILE A 176 11.98 9.88 12.26
N HIS A 177 10.73 10.13 11.87
CA HIS A 177 10.28 11.27 11.05
C HIS A 177 10.95 11.35 9.67
N ARG A 178 11.45 10.23 9.15
CA ARG A 178 11.95 10.18 7.76
C ARG A 178 10.79 9.91 6.82
N LEU A 179 10.66 10.72 5.76
CA LEU A 179 9.70 10.48 4.70
C LEU A 179 10.14 9.28 3.87
N TYR A 180 9.21 8.35 3.65
CA TYR A 180 9.42 7.16 2.86
C TYR A 180 8.38 7.10 1.74
N ASN A 181 8.87 7.19 0.50
CA ASN A 181 8.04 7.14 -0.69
C ASN A 181 8.21 5.79 -1.37
N ALA A 182 7.10 5.13 -1.72
CA ALA A 182 7.14 3.82 -2.35
C ALA A 182 6.27 3.78 -3.62
N MET A 183 6.83 3.18 -4.66
CA MET A 183 6.15 2.90 -5.92
C MET A 183 6.34 1.44 -6.33
N ARG A 184 5.35 0.88 -7.00
CA ARG A 184 5.38 -0.49 -7.49
C ARG A 184 5.16 -0.55 -8.99
N VAL A 185 5.89 -1.43 -9.66
CA VAL A 185 5.69 -1.79 -11.05
C VAL A 185 5.26 -3.25 -11.10
N PHE A 186 4.14 -3.52 -11.78
CA PHE A 186 3.66 -4.87 -12.05
C PHE A 186 4.16 -5.36 -13.41
N VAL A 187 4.18 -6.67 -13.62
CA VAL A 187 4.64 -7.27 -14.89
C VAL A 187 3.71 -6.96 -16.06
N ASP A 188 2.43 -6.69 -15.79
CA ASP A 188 1.43 -6.34 -16.82
C ASP A 188 1.64 -4.96 -17.43
N TYR A 189 2.48 -4.13 -16.80
CA TYR A 189 2.85 -2.80 -17.26
C TYR A 189 4.07 -2.80 -18.19
N ASP A 190 4.39 -3.93 -18.82
CA ASP A 190 5.58 -4.22 -19.63
C ASP A 190 6.36 -2.98 -20.13
N LYS A 191 7.67 -2.97 -19.84
CA LYS A 191 8.61 -1.88 -20.14
C LYS A 191 8.31 -0.56 -19.44
N VAL A 192 8.78 -0.45 -18.20
CA VAL A 192 8.69 0.79 -17.42
C VAL A 192 10.08 1.37 -17.20
N THR A 193 10.23 2.67 -17.44
CA THR A 193 11.41 3.43 -17.02
C THR A 193 11.03 4.41 -15.92
N LEU A 194 11.73 4.33 -14.79
CA LEU A 194 11.64 5.28 -13.69
C LEU A 194 12.95 6.07 -13.63
N ASN A 195 12.87 7.40 -13.72
CA ASN A 195 14.00 8.28 -13.45
C ASN A 195 13.72 9.02 -12.16
N ALA A 196 14.44 8.69 -11.09
CA ALA A 196 14.22 9.23 -9.77
C ALA A 196 15.39 10.11 -9.31
N THR A 197 15.06 11.25 -8.72
CA THR A 197 16.00 12.12 -8.02
C THR A 197 15.50 12.29 -6.59
N VAL A 198 16.29 11.79 -5.64
CA VAL A 198 15.97 11.73 -4.21
C VAL A 198 16.90 12.70 -3.47
N PRO A 199 16.36 13.71 -2.78
CA PRO A 199 17.15 14.62 -1.97
C PRO A 199 17.89 13.91 -0.82
N VAL A 200 18.97 14.54 -0.33
CA VAL A 200 19.71 14.04 0.85
C VAL A 200 18.80 14.12 2.07
N GLY A 201 18.72 13.03 2.84
CA GLY A 201 17.81 12.89 3.99
C GLY A 201 16.50 12.15 3.67
N SER A 202 16.12 12.09 2.39
CA SER A 202 14.93 11.39 1.92
C SER A 202 15.21 9.94 1.53
N SER A 203 14.14 9.14 1.40
CA SER A 203 14.19 7.77 0.89
C SER A 203 13.08 7.53 -0.13
N PHE A 204 13.46 6.87 -1.22
CA PHE A 204 12.53 6.40 -2.25
C PHE A 204 12.74 4.91 -2.48
N GLU A 205 11.65 4.16 -2.51
CA GLU A 205 11.62 2.73 -2.78
C GLU A 205 10.86 2.46 -4.08
N ALA A 206 11.51 1.79 -5.02
CA ALA A 206 10.89 1.26 -6.22
C ALA A 206 10.85 -0.26 -6.12
N ILE A 207 9.64 -0.82 -6.03
CA ILE A 207 9.39 -2.25 -6.04
C ILE A 207 9.10 -2.65 -7.48
N VAL A 208 10.02 -3.40 -8.08
CA VAL A 208 9.84 -3.96 -9.42
C VAL A 208 9.84 -5.49 -9.35
N PRO A 209 9.32 -6.19 -10.37
CA PRO A 209 9.16 -7.65 -10.30
C PRO A 209 10.45 -8.43 -10.01
N ALA A 210 11.61 -7.88 -10.38
CA ALA A 210 12.89 -8.57 -10.18
C ALA A 210 13.58 -8.23 -8.84
N ALA A 211 13.26 -7.08 -8.24
CA ALA A 211 13.98 -6.53 -7.09
C ALA A 211 13.24 -5.37 -6.43
N THR A 212 13.58 -5.10 -5.19
CA THR A 212 13.26 -3.85 -4.49
C THR A 212 14.50 -2.97 -4.49
N ILE A 213 14.34 -1.71 -4.91
CA ILE A 213 15.43 -0.73 -4.99
C ILE A 213 15.12 0.40 -4.01
N THR A 214 15.98 0.57 -3.00
CA THR A 214 15.91 1.67 -2.04
C THR A 214 17.01 2.69 -2.36
N ALA A 215 16.60 3.90 -2.71
CA ALA A 215 17.48 5.03 -2.97
C ALA A 215 17.44 6.03 -1.80
N SER A 216 18.60 6.47 -1.33
CA SER A 216 18.73 7.49 -0.27
C SER A 216 19.69 8.58 -0.73
N GLY A 217 19.20 9.81 -0.94
CA GLY A 217 20.04 10.90 -1.44
C GLY A 217 20.70 10.59 -2.78
N ALA A 218 19.95 9.99 -3.71
CA ALA A 218 20.49 9.43 -4.95
C ALA A 218 19.70 9.84 -6.19
N THR A 219 20.38 9.90 -7.33
CA THR A 219 19.76 10.01 -8.66
C THR A 219 19.98 8.71 -9.42
N LEU A 220 18.90 8.07 -9.86
CA LEU A 220 18.95 6.75 -10.49
C LEU A 220 17.92 6.60 -11.61
N GLN A 221 18.23 5.69 -12.53
CA GLN A 221 17.32 5.19 -13.53
C GLN A 221 17.08 3.69 -13.29
N ILE A 222 15.82 3.28 -13.31
CA ILE A 222 15.39 1.89 -13.23
C ILE A 222 14.61 1.60 -14.51
N LYS A 223 15.01 0.56 -15.25
CA LYS A 223 14.30 0.07 -16.43
C LYS A 223 13.87 -1.36 -16.23
N THR A 224 12.58 -1.63 -16.33
CA THR A 224 12.05 -2.98 -16.36
C THR A 224 11.82 -3.42 -17.80
N ASP A 225 12.00 -4.70 -18.09
CA ASP A 225 11.70 -5.29 -19.40
C ASP A 225 11.32 -6.76 -19.20
N VAL A 226 10.14 -7.17 -19.64
CA VAL A 226 9.72 -8.57 -19.53
C VAL A 226 10.46 -9.37 -20.60
N LEU A 227 11.21 -10.37 -20.17
CA LEU A 227 12.02 -11.24 -21.04
C LEU A 227 11.16 -12.29 -21.75
N GLY A 228 10.17 -11.86 -22.55
CA GLY A 228 9.37 -12.72 -23.43
C GLY A 228 8.93 -14.06 -22.82
N ALA A 229 9.02 -15.14 -23.60
CA ALA A 229 8.57 -16.50 -23.23
C ALA A 229 9.31 -17.14 -22.03
N SER A 230 10.33 -16.49 -21.46
CA SER A 230 11.09 -17.03 -20.33
C SER A 230 10.40 -16.86 -18.97
N GLY A 231 9.33 -16.05 -18.89
CA GLY A 231 8.64 -15.78 -17.63
C GLY A 231 9.52 -15.05 -16.61
N LYS A 232 10.49 -14.26 -17.06
CA LYS A 232 11.40 -13.48 -16.23
C LYS A 232 11.31 -11.99 -16.54
N VAL A 233 11.70 -11.15 -15.59
CA VAL A 233 11.80 -9.70 -15.77
C VAL A 233 13.22 -9.26 -15.50
N ASN A 234 13.74 -8.41 -16.39
CA ASN A 234 14.96 -7.66 -16.14
C ASN A 234 14.63 -6.38 -15.40
N ALA A 235 15.42 -6.05 -14.38
CA ALA A 235 15.54 -4.71 -13.83
C ALA A 235 16.97 -4.22 -14.07
N LYS A 236 17.11 -3.17 -14.89
CA LYS A 236 18.38 -2.49 -15.14
C LYS A 236 18.42 -1.23 -14.28
N ILE A 237 19.39 -1.16 -13.37
CA ILE A 237 19.57 -0.05 -12.43
C ILE A 237 20.85 0.68 -12.79
N LYS A 238 20.75 2.00 -12.95
CA LYS A 238 21.90 2.88 -13.15
C LYS A 238 21.83 4.03 -12.17
N VAL A 239 22.81 4.13 -11.28
CA VAL A 239 22.92 5.24 -10.32
C VAL A 239 23.88 6.27 -10.91
N THR A 240 23.48 7.53 -10.92
CA THR A 240 24.29 8.65 -11.44
C THR A 240 24.89 9.47 -10.29
N ALA A 241 24.21 9.54 -9.14
CA ALA A 241 24.71 10.16 -7.92
C ALA A 241 24.14 9.43 -6.70
N GLY A 242 24.87 9.42 -5.58
CA GLY A 242 24.44 8.77 -4.33
C GLY A 242 24.57 7.24 -4.35
N VAL A 243 23.76 6.56 -3.53
CA VAL A 243 23.75 5.11 -3.39
C VAL A 243 22.31 4.58 -3.49
N ALA A 244 22.14 3.46 -4.17
CA ALA A 244 20.89 2.69 -4.17
C ALA A 244 21.16 1.25 -3.74
N ASP A 245 20.44 0.78 -2.72
CA ASP A 245 20.48 -0.59 -2.26
C ASP A 245 19.43 -1.41 -3.00
N VAL A 246 19.85 -2.52 -3.59
CA VAL A 246 19.01 -3.42 -4.38
C VAL A 246 18.91 -4.73 -3.63
N THR A 247 17.69 -5.16 -3.35
CA THR A 247 17.37 -6.47 -2.79
C THR A 247 16.62 -7.28 -3.82
N THR A 248 17.18 -8.42 -4.20
CA THR A 248 16.59 -9.33 -5.19
C THR A 248 15.50 -10.21 -4.56
N TRP A 249 14.73 -10.90 -5.40
CA TRP A 249 13.66 -11.81 -4.98
C TRP A 249 14.11 -12.98 -4.09
N ASN A 250 15.37 -13.40 -4.17
CA ASN A 250 15.97 -14.44 -3.32
C ASN A 250 16.60 -13.86 -2.03
N GLY A 251 16.43 -12.55 -1.78
CA GLY A 251 16.91 -11.88 -0.58
C GLY A 251 18.38 -11.48 -0.61
N GLU A 252 19.06 -11.61 -1.75
CA GLU A 252 20.44 -11.11 -1.93
C GLU A 252 20.43 -9.58 -2.03
N GLY A 253 21.32 -8.94 -1.28
CA GLY A 253 21.46 -7.49 -1.24
C GLY A 253 22.73 -7.03 -1.95
N MET A 254 22.65 -5.91 -2.67
CA MET A 254 23.81 -5.23 -3.24
C MET A 254 23.63 -3.71 -3.23
N SER A 255 24.72 -2.97 -3.01
CA SER A 255 24.72 -1.51 -3.14
C SER A 255 25.24 -1.10 -4.50
N VAL A 256 24.47 -0.27 -5.20
CA VAL A 256 24.79 0.27 -6.52
C VAL A 256 25.19 1.74 -6.37
N THR A 257 26.34 2.08 -6.92
CA THR A 257 26.91 3.44 -6.92
C THR A 257 27.21 3.86 -8.36
N PRO A 258 27.58 5.14 -8.62
CA PRO A 258 28.00 5.55 -9.96
C PRO A 258 29.17 4.73 -10.53
N ALA A 259 30.08 4.24 -9.67
CA ALA A 259 31.21 3.41 -10.07
C ALA A 259 30.79 2.00 -10.51
N SER A 260 29.63 1.52 -10.07
CA SER A 260 29.10 0.19 -10.43
C SER A 260 28.63 0.14 -11.89
N GLY A 261 28.47 1.27 -12.57
CA GLY A 261 27.90 1.34 -13.91
C GLY A 261 26.41 0.94 -13.92
N GLN A 262 25.98 0.25 -14.97
CA GLN A 262 24.62 -0.29 -15.05
C GLN A 262 24.60 -1.73 -14.55
N VAL A 263 23.84 -1.97 -13.48
CA VAL A 263 23.61 -3.30 -12.91
C VAL A 263 22.32 -3.87 -13.46
N THR A 264 22.30 -5.17 -13.78
CA THR A 264 21.10 -5.87 -14.25
C THR A 264 20.77 -7.00 -13.29
N VAL A 265 19.55 -6.99 -12.77
CA VAL A 265 18.98 -8.05 -11.94
C VAL A 265 17.89 -8.75 -12.74
N ILE A 266 17.85 -10.08 -12.65
CA ILE A 266 16.83 -10.90 -13.31
C ILE A 266 16.05 -11.65 -12.24
N GLY A 267 14.73 -11.51 -12.27
CA GLY A 267 13.83 -12.21 -11.35
C GLY A 267 12.72 -12.98 -12.06
N PRO A 268 12.12 -13.97 -11.39
CA PRO A 268 10.97 -14.69 -11.89
C PRO A 268 9.71 -13.80 -11.89
N VAL A 269 8.84 -14.01 -12.87
CA VAL A 269 7.46 -13.51 -12.81
C VAL A 269 6.68 -14.43 -11.89
N THR A 270 6.33 -13.96 -10.69
CA THR A 270 5.38 -14.65 -9.81
C THR A 270 4.02 -13.98 -9.90
N ASP A 271 2.99 -14.65 -9.40
CA ASP A 271 1.65 -14.09 -9.32
C ASP A 271 1.59 -12.82 -8.46
N ALA A 272 2.43 -12.71 -7.42
CA ALA A 272 2.56 -11.48 -6.64
C ALA A 272 3.12 -10.30 -7.47
N HIS A 273 3.80 -10.56 -8.59
CA HIS A 273 4.29 -9.50 -9.48
C HIS A 273 3.27 -9.09 -10.55
N ARG A 274 2.19 -9.86 -10.71
CA ARG A 274 1.07 -9.53 -11.60
C ARG A 274 0.09 -8.62 -10.89
N LEU A 275 -0.57 -7.76 -11.66
CA LEU A 275 -1.81 -7.18 -11.20
C LEU A 275 -2.80 -8.31 -10.96
N PRO A 276 -3.62 -8.21 -9.90
CA PRO A 276 -4.69 -9.16 -9.73
C PRO A 276 -5.61 -9.11 -10.96
N PRO A 277 -5.98 -10.26 -11.56
CA PRO A 277 -6.76 -10.29 -12.80
C PRO A 277 -8.21 -9.75 -12.65
N TRP A 278 -8.62 -9.40 -11.43
CA TRP A 278 -9.91 -8.80 -11.10
C TRP A 278 -9.85 -7.27 -10.91
N LEU A 279 -8.71 -6.64 -11.20
CA LEU A 279 -8.52 -5.19 -11.30
C LEU A 279 -8.38 -4.76 -12.75
#